data_AF-A0A8T7KF62-F1
#
_entry.id   AF-A0A8T7KF62-F1
#
_cell.length_a   1.000
_cell.length_b   1.000
_cell.length_c   1.000
_cell.angle_alpha   90.00
_cell.angle_beta   90.00
_cell.angle_gamma   90.00
#
_symmetry.space_group_name_H-M   'P 1'
#
loop_
_entity.id
_entity.type
_entity.pdbx_description
1 polymer ?
#
loop_
_entity_poly.entity_id
_entity_poly.type
_entity_poly.pdbx_seq_one_letter_code
_entity_poly.pdbx_strand_id
1 'polypeptide(L)'
;MCMQRAYLLHTVALVLLTLVVGTGVALAHADLISSNPAAGARLAAAPATITLVFSEELKPEGNLVTVTDASGAQVGAGDTALDLNDPGRVSLTVSLKPGLGDGVYTVNWTNASTDGHAETGSFTFTVGAAAAAAPGLPATGAATAIPATGLLALAAAALVLGLSLRRLSH
;
A
#
# COMPACT_ATOMS: atom_id res chain seq x y z
N MET A 1 -29.15 -21.23 -39.43
CA MET A 1 -29.45 -19.98 -38.70
C MET A 1 -29.56 -20.14 -37.18
N CYS A 2 -30.19 -21.20 -36.64
CA CYS A 2 -30.32 -21.40 -35.18
C CYS A 2 -28.97 -21.69 -34.47
N MET A 3 -28.11 -22.52 -35.07
CA MET A 3 -26.78 -22.85 -34.51
C MET A 3 -25.80 -21.66 -34.49
N GLN A 4 -25.83 -20.78 -35.50
CA GLN A 4 -24.95 -19.62 -35.58
C GLN A 4 -25.28 -18.55 -34.53
N ARG A 5 -26.57 -18.43 -34.17
CA ARG A 5 -27.03 -17.58 -33.07
C ARG A 5 -26.59 -18.14 -31.70
N ALA A 6 -26.67 -19.45 -31.51
CA ALA A 6 -26.23 -20.09 -30.28
C ALA A 6 -24.71 -19.96 -30.06
N TYR A 7 -23.92 -20.00 -31.13
CA TYR A 7 -22.47 -19.82 -31.09
C TYR A 7 -22.07 -18.39 -30.73
N LEU A 8 -22.73 -17.38 -31.33
CA LEU A 8 -22.50 -15.97 -31.03
C LEU A 8 -22.81 -15.64 -29.56
N LEU A 9 -23.91 -16.18 -29.03
CA LEU A 9 -24.29 -16.00 -27.61
C LEU A 9 -23.28 -16.61 -26.65
N HIS A 10 -22.74 -17.79 -26.96
CA HIS A 10 -21.69 -18.42 -26.15
C HIS A 10 -20.38 -17.62 -26.17
N THR A 11 -19.97 -17.12 -27.33
CA THR A 11 -18.76 -16.29 -27.42
C THR A 11 -18.88 -14.99 -26.65
N VAL A 12 -20.05 -14.34 -26.69
CA VAL A 12 -20.31 -13.11 -25.93
C VAL A 12 -20.33 -13.39 -24.43
N ALA A 13 -20.95 -14.49 -23.99
CA ALA A 13 -20.98 -14.89 -22.59
C ALA A 13 -19.57 -15.21 -22.04
N LEU A 14 -18.71 -15.86 -22.83
CA LEU A 14 -17.34 -16.17 -22.42
C LEU A 14 -16.47 -14.90 -22.31
N VAL A 15 -16.59 -13.98 -23.27
CA VAL A 15 -15.89 -12.68 -23.24
C VAL A 15 -16.33 -11.84 -22.03
N LEU A 16 -17.63 -11.81 -21.73
CA LEU A 16 -18.16 -11.13 -20.55
C LEU A 16 -17.66 -11.78 -19.25
N LEU A 17 -17.59 -13.11 -19.18
CA LEU A 17 -17.08 -13.83 -18.02
C LEU A 17 -15.59 -13.53 -17.77
N THR A 18 -14.77 -13.43 -18.83
CA THR A 18 -13.35 -13.04 -18.70
C THR A 18 -13.16 -11.59 -18.27
N LEU A 19 -14.09 -10.70 -18.58
CA LEU A 19 -14.03 -9.29 -18.20
C LEU A 19 -14.26 -9.06 -16.69
N VAL A 20 -15.03 -9.94 -16.04
CA VAL A 20 -15.39 -9.81 -14.60
C VAL A 20 -14.27 -10.26 -13.67
N VAL A 21 -13.37 -11.15 -14.10
CA VAL A 21 -12.30 -11.70 -13.23
C VAL A 21 -11.14 -10.72 -13.00
N GLY A 22 -11.13 -9.58 -13.71
CA GLY A 22 -10.04 -8.60 -13.71
C GLY A 22 -10.23 -7.35 -12.83
N THR A 23 -11.16 -7.33 -11.87
CA THR A 23 -11.29 -6.17 -10.95
C THR A 23 -10.28 -6.30 -9.82
N GLY A 24 -9.04 -5.86 -10.07
CA GLY A 24 -8.10 -5.57 -8.99
C GLY A 24 -8.70 -4.54 -8.03
N VAL A 25 -8.37 -4.62 -6.75
CA VAL A 25 -8.78 -3.63 -5.77
C VAL A 25 -8.10 -2.32 -6.15
N ALA A 26 -8.88 -1.31 -6.58
CA ALA A 26 -8.32 0.01 -6.82
C ALA A 26 -8.01 0.64 -5.44
N LEU A 27 -6.73 0.78 -5.12
CA LEU A 27 -6.25 1.58 -3.99
C LEU A 27 -6.44 3.05 -4.39
N ALA A 28 -7.55 3.64 -3.95
CA ALA A 28 -7.91 5.02 -4.27
C ALA A 28 -7.47 6.02 -3.18
N HIS A 29 -6.69 5.55 -2.19
CA HIS A 29 -6.22 6.35 -1.07
C HIS A 29 -4.73 6.06 -0.87
N ALA A 30 -3.97 7.11 -0.50
CA ALA A 30 -2.56 7.00 -0.14
C ALA A 30 -2.43 6.51 1.32
N ASP A 31 -2.81 5.26 1.57
CA ASP A 31 -2.70 4.62 2.87
C ASP A 31 -1.23 4.61 3.36
N LEU A 32 -1.01 4.81 4.67
CA LEU A 32 0.31 4.64 5.25
C LEU A 32 0.73 3.16 5.23
N ILE A 33 1.74 2.82 4.42
CA ILE A 33 2.28 1.46 4.30
C ILE A 33 3.33 1.18 5.37
N SER A 34 4.21 2.12 5.64
CA SER A 34 5.25 1.97 6.67
C SER A 34 5.77 3.30 7.18
N SER A 35 6.43 3.26 8.33
CA SER A 35 7.10 4.42 8.91
C SER A 35 8.43 4.03 9.56
N ASN A 36 9.35 4.99 9.61
CA ASN A 36 10.54 4.93 10.43
C ASN A 36 10.61 6.21 11.29
N PRO A 37 10.49 6.12 12.63
CA PRO A 37 10.25 4.91 13.42
C PRO A 37 8.94 4.22 13.07
N ALA A 38 8.89 2.89 13.28
CA ALA A 38 7.65 2.14 13.12
C ALA A 38 6.57 2.63 14.11
N ALA A 39 5.29 2.52 13.74
CA ALA A 39 4.19 2.79 14.66
C ALA A 39 4.31 1.92 15.93
N GLY A 40 4.22 2.55 17.10
CA GLY A 40 4.42 1.92 18.40
C GLY A 40 5.88 1.62 18.75
N ALA A 41 6.85 2.04 17.93
CA ALA A 41 8.26 1.78 18.18
C ALA A 41 8.73 2.35 19.53
N ARG A 42 9.70 1.63 20.09
CA ARG A 42 10.31 1.89 21.39
C ARG A 42 11.81 2.06 21.17
N LEU A 43 12.29 3.30 21.28
CA LEU A 43 13.64 3.72 20.91
C LEU A 43 14.44 4.09 22.15
N ALA A 44 15.74 3.79 22.15
CA ALA A 44 16.63 4.26 23.20
C ALA A 44 16.92 5.77 23.11
N ALA A 45 16.87 6.34 21.91
CA ALA A 45 17.09 7.76 21.66
C ALA A 45 16.17 8.25 20.53
N ALA A 46 15.83 9.54 20.55
CA ALA A 46 15.03 10.15 19.50
C ALA A 46 15.80 10.14 18.16
N PRO A 47 15.13 9.82 17.04
CA PRO A 47 15.76 9.89 15.72
C PRO A 47 15.90 11.34 15.28
N ALA A 48 16.79 11.60 14.32
CA ALA A 48 16.90 12.95 13.72
C ALA A 48 15.75 13.24 12.75
N THR A 49 15.19 12.21 12.13
CA THR A 49 14.19 12.33 11.05
C THR A 49 13.14 11.23 11.21
N ILE A 50 11.91 11.55 10.85
CA ILE A 50 10.83 10.58 10.67
C ILE A 50 10.54 10.46 9.17
N THR A 51 10.38 9.23 8.69
CA THR A 51 10.00 8.92 7.31
C THR A 51 8.68 8.15 7.30
N LEU A 52 7.74 8.55 6.44
CA LEU A 52 6.46 7.88 6.19
C LEU A 52 6.44 7.45 4.73
N VAL A 53 5.99 6.22 4.45
CA VAL A 53 5.86 5.66 3.11
C VAL A 53 4.41 5.28 2.86
N PHE A 54 3.86 5.71 1.73
CA PHE A 54 2.47 5.55 1.37
C PHE A 54 2.27 4.57 0.20
N SER A 55 1.03 4.16 -0.04
CA SER A 55 0.67 3.22 -1.11
C SER A 55 0.68 3.85 -2.50
N GLU A 56 0.47 5.16 -2.58
CA GLU A 56 0.21 5.89 -3.82
C GLU A 56 1.14 7.11 -3.97
N GLU A 57 1.31 7.55 -5.21
CA GLU A 57 2.10 8.73 -5.55
C GLU A 57 1.49 9.99 -4.94
N LEU A 58 2.31 10.76 -4.21
CA LEU A 58 1.91 12.01 -3.59
C LEU A 58 2.13 13.21 -4.50
N LYS A 59 1.27 14.22 -4.36
CA LYS A 59 1.45 15.54 -4.96
C LYS A 59 2.64 16.26 -4.30
N PRO A 60 3.33 17.18 -5.00
CA PRO A 60 4.37 18.01 -4.39
C PRO A 60 3.89 18.92 -3.25
N GLU A 61 2.59 19.22 -3.21
CA GLU A 61 1.96 20.15 -2.29
C GLU A 61 0.74 19.53 -1.60
N GLY A 62 0.33 20.10 -0.45
CA GLY A 62 -0.80 19.59 0.34
C GLY A 62 -0.45 18.51 1.36
N ASN A 63 0.84 18.16 1.48
CA ASN A 63 1.33 17.24 2.51
C ASN A 63 1.79 18.00 3.76
N LEU A 64 1.56 17.41 4.93
CA LEU A 64 2.02 17.95 6.21
C LEU A 64 2.30 16.81 7.18
N VAL A 65 3.44 16.84 7.86
CA VAL A 65 3.76 15.96 8.97
C VAL A 65 4.09 16.81 10.19
N THR A 66 3.38 16.58 11.29
CA THR A 66 3.61 17.25 12.57
C THR A 66 3.94 16.22 13.64
N VAL A 67 4.90 16.57 14.51
CA VAL A 67 5.31 15.71 15.61
C VAL A 67 5.19 16.49 16.89
N THR A 68 4.51 15.90 17.87
CA THR A 68 4.22 16.52 19.17
C THR A 68 4.67 15.61 20.31
N ASP A 69 5.08 16.20 21.43
CA ASP A 69 5.33 15.46 22.66
C ASP A 69 4.03 15.25 23.47
N ALA A 70 4.14 14.59 24.63
CA ALA A 70 3.02 14.33 25.52
C ALA A 70 2.33 15.59 26.10
N SER A 71 2.99 16.75 26.05
CA SER A 71 2.40 18.04 26.44
C SER A 71 1.64 18.72 25.29
N GLY A 72 1.71 18.15 24.08
CA GLY A 72 1.18 18.73 22.85
C GLY A 72 2.12 19.75 22.19
N ALA A 73 3.35 19.91 22.70
CA ALA A 73 4.30 20.84 22.13
C ALA A 73 4.87 20.29 20.81
N GLN A 74 4.95 21.12 19.77
CA GLN A 74 5.51 20.72 18.48
C GLN A 74 7.04 20.56 18.57
N VAL A 75 7.49 19.33 18.33
CA VAL A 75 8.91 18.94 18.37
C VAL A 75 9.51 18.69 16.98
N GLY A 76 8.67 18.60 15.94
CA GLY A 76 9.13 18.62 14.54
C GLY A 76 9.67 20.00 14.14
N ALA A 77 10.59 20.03 13.16
CA ALA A 77 11.16 21.26 12.61
C ALA A 77 10.22 22.00 11.64
N GLY A 78 9.10 21.36 11.24
CA GLY A 78 8.12 21.97 10.32
C GLY A 78 8.55 21.96 8.86
N ASP A 79 9.52 21.12 8.52
CA ASP A 79 10.18 20.99 7.22
C ASP A 79 9.70 19.74 6.47
N THR A 80 8.39 19.47 6.49
CA THR A 80 7.84 18.31 5.75
C THR A 80 8.27 18.35 4.29
N ALA A 81 8.93 17.29 3.84
CA ALA A 81 9.45 17.18 2.49
C ALA A 81 9.06 15.85 1.84
N LEU A 82 8.62 15.93 0.59
CA LEU A 82 8.47 14.78 -0.30
C LEU A 82 9.86 14.39 -0.82
N ASP A 83 10.20 13.11 -0.76
CA ASP A 83 11.43 12.62 -1.38
C ASP A 83 11.29 12.64 -2.90
N LEU A 84 11.92 13.62 -3.55
CA LEU A 84 11.91 13.77 -5.01
C LEU A 84 12.93 12.84 -5.70
N ASN A 85 13.81 12.18 -4.95
CA ASN A 85 14.74 11.18 -5.49
C ASN A 85 14.08 9.80 -5.58
N ASP A 86 13.01 9.57 -4.82
CA ASP A 86 12.14 8.41 -4.99
C ASP A 86 11.31 8.58 -6.27
N PRO A 87 11.50 7.74 -7.31
CA PRO A 87 10.74 7.85 -8.55
C PRO A 87 9.23 7.63 -8.33
N GLY A 88 8.85 6.89 -7.28
CA GLY A 88 7.46 6.69 -6.89
C GLY A 88 6.86 7.87 -6.14
N ARG A 89 7.67 8.80 -5.61
CA ARG A 89 7.23 9.93 -4.78
C ARG A 89 6.22 9.51 -3.71
N VAL A 90 6.51 8.40 -3.03
CA VAL A 90 5.63 7.82 -2.01
C VAL A 90 6.10 8.11 -0.59
N SER A 91 7.17 8.89 -0.43
CA SER A 91 7.85 9.05 0.87
C SER A 91 7.84 10.50 1.36
N LEU A 92 7.32 10.73 2.56
CA LEU A 92 7.43 12.01 3.27
C LEU A 92 8.47 11.92 4.38
N THR A 93 9.18 13.01 4.62
CA THR A 93 10.13 13.15 5.72
C THR A 93 9.86 14.40 6.54
N VAL A 94 10.21 14.37 7.82
CA VAL A 94 10.24 15.56 8.69
C VAL A 94 11.38 15.44 9.68
N SER A 95 12.10 16.54 9.92
CA SER A 95 13.17 16.56 10.91
C SER A 95 12.62 16.78 12.31
N LEU A 96 13.27 16.18 13.31
CA LEU A 96 13.02 16.44 14.72
C LEU A 96 14.01 17.46 15.26
N LYS A 97 13.56 18.31 16.18
CA LYS A 97 14.44 19.21 16.94
C LYS A 97 15.44 18.37 17.76
N PRO A 98 16.69 18.83 17.95
CA PRO A 98 17.66 18.12 18.76
C PRO A 98 17.30 18.14 20.26
N GLY A 99 17.83 17.19 21.02
CA GLY A 99 17.72 17.18 22.49
C GLY A 99 16.35 16.74 23.02
N LEU A 100 15.57 16.00 22.23
CA LEU A 100 14.33 15.39 22.71
C LEU A 100 14.63 14.36 23.80
N GLY A 101 13.95 14.50 24.93
CA GLY A 101 14.09 13.61 26.08
C GLY A 101 13.29 12.31 25.95
N ASP A 102 13.19 11.61 27.08
CA ASP A 102 12.35 10.41 27.17
C ASP A 102 10.87 10.81 27.18
N GLY A 103 10.04 10.06 26.46
CA GLY A 103 8.61 10.33 26.37
C GLY A 103 7.90 9.65 25.22
N VAL A 104 6.58 9.85 25.18
CA VAL A 104 5.73 9.46 24.05
C VAL A 104 5.62 10.62 23.09
N TYR A 105 5.79 10.33 21.81
CA TYR A 105 5.70 11.27 20.71
C TYR A 105 4.58 10.84 19.78
N THR A 106 3.78 11.81 19.34
CA THR A 106 2.68 11.60 18.39
C THR A 106 3.05 12.20 17.05
N VAL A 107 3.03 11.38 16.01
CA VAL A 107 3.18 11.78 14.61
C VAL A 107 1.80 11.88 14.01
N ASN A 108 1.44 13.05 13.50
CA ASN A 108 0.23 13.26 12.72
C ASN A 108 0.63 13.62 11.31
N TRP A 109 -0.11 13.12 10.32
CA TRP A 109 0.10 13.49 8.92
C TRP A 109 -1.20 13.84 8.23
N THR A 110 -1.05 14.67 7.20
CA THR A 110 -1.97 14.83 6.08
C THR A 110 -1.18 14.52 4.82
N ASN A 111 -1.68 13.66 3.95
CA ASN A 111 -1.11 13.43 2.62
C ASN A 111 -2.08 13.93 1.55
N ALA A 112 -1.57 14.24 0.37
CA ALA A 112 -2.35 14.59 -0.80
C ALA A 112 -1.94 13.68 -1.96
N SER A 113 -2.79 12.73 -2.30
CA SER A 113 -2.55 11.79 -3.39
C SER A 113 -2.81 12.44 -4.76
N THR A 114 -2.14 11.92 -5.78
CA THR A 114 -2.42 12.27 -7.19
C THR A 114 -3.82 11.84 -7.65
N ASP A 115 -4.46 10.88 -6.96
CA ASP A 115 -5.85 10.46 -7.21
C ASP A 115 -6.92 11.52 -6.85
N GLY A 116 -6.53 12.58 -6.13
CA GLY A 116 -7.43 13.69 -5.78
C GLY A 116 -7.88 13.75 -4.33
N HIS A 117 -7.61 12.74 -3.51
CA HIS A 117 -8.02 12.70 -2.11
C HIS A 117 -6.87 13.08 -1.17
N ALA A 118 -7.22 13.66 -0.04
CA ALA A 118 -6.31 13.89 1.07
C ALA A 118 -6.69 12.95 2.22
N GLU A 119 -5.70 12.27 2.79
CA GLU A 119 -5.88 11.41 3.94
C GLU A 119 -5.15 11.99 5.15
N THR A 120 -5.73 11.80 6.33
CA THR A 120 -5.11 12.17 7.60
C THR A 120 -4.97 10.95 8.49
N GLY A 121 -3.88 10.87 9.25
CA GLY A 121 -3.72 9.83 10.25
C GLY A 121 -2.77 10.21 11.37
N SER A 122 -2.64 9.30 12.34
CA SER A 122 -1.70 9.47 13.45
C SER A 122 -1.15 8.13 13.95
N PHE A 123 0.06 8.14 14.48
CA PHE A 123 0.64 7.04 15.26
C PHE A 123 1.56 7.60 16.33
N THR A 124 1.95 6.75 17.30
CA THR A 124 2.87 7.13 18.36
C THR A 124 4.16 6.32 18.32
N PHE A 125 5.24 6.89 18.84
CA PHE A 125 6.46 6.16 19.20
C PHE A 125 6.95 6.63 20.58
N THR A 126 7.80 5.85 21.22
CA THR A 126 8.33 6.15 22.57
C THR A 126 9.85 6.22 22.54
N VAL A 127 10.43 7.19 23.23
CA VAL A 127 11.87 7.31 23.49
C VAL A 127 12.12 7.10 24.98
N GLY A 128 13.16 6.33 25.32
CA GLY A 128 13.68 6.23 26.69
C GLY A 128 14.08 4.83 27.14
N ALA A 129 14.80 4.73 28.25
CA ALA A 129 15.48 3.50 28.67
C ALA A 129 14.55 2.31 28.99
N ALA A 130 13.28 2.55 29.37
CA ALA A 130 12.28 1.50 29.58
C ALA A 130 11.78 0.85 28.27
N ALA A 131 12.16 1.43 27.11
CA ALA A 131 11.81 0.96 25.78
C ALA A 131 12.68 -0.24 25.32
N ALA A 132 13.89 -0.37 25.87
CA ALA A 132 14.89 -1.37 25.45
C ALA A 132 14.76 -2.76 26.13
N ALA A 133 13.83 -2.93 27.08
CA ALA A 133 13.79 -4.11 27.97
C ALA A 133 12.70 -5.16 27.64
N ALA A 134 12.13 -5.16 26.43
CA ALA A 134 11.24 -6.25 26.01
C ALA A 134 11.97 -7.19 25.04
N PRO A 135 12.29 -8.45 25.44
CA PRO A 135 12.63 -9.50 24.50
C PRO A 135 11.48 -9.67 23.51
N GLY A 136 11.78 -9.58 22.21
CA GLY A 136 10.80 -9.75 21.15
C GLY A 136 10.07 -11.10 21.28
N LEU A 137 8.76 -11.05 21.46
CA LEU A 137 7.90 -12.18 21.12
C LEU A 137 7.89 -12.31 19.59
N PRO A 138 7.97 -13.53 19.03
CA PRO A 138 7.83 -13.71 17.59
C PRO A 138 6.46 -13.22 17.15
N ALA A 139 6.42 -12.24 16.25
CA ALA A 139 5.21 -11.83 15.54
C ALA A 139 4.72 -13.02 14.70
N THR A 140 3.83 -13.82 15.29
CA THR A 140 3.11 -14.87 14.57
C THR A 140 1.82 -14.25 14.06
N GLY A 141 1.91 -13.50 12.97
CA GLY A 141 0.80 -12.92 12.24
C GLY A 141 0.87 -13.38 10.80
N ALA A 142 -0.06 -14.25 10.42
CA ALA A 142 -0.04 -15.05 9.20
C ALA A 142 0.11 -14.21 7.92
N ALA A 143 1.19 -14.46 7.18
CA ALA A 143 1.21 -14.24 5.75
C ALA A 143 0.19 -15.20 5.12
N THR A 144 -1.02 -14.71 4.85
CA THR A 144 -1.96 -15.44 4.01
C THR A 144 -1.56 -15.15 2.57
N ALA A 145 -0.60 -15.93 2.08
CA ALA A 145 -0.21 -15.92 0.69
C ALA A 145 -1.33 -16.53 -0.18
N ILE A 146 -1.82 -15.69 -1.11
CA ILE A 146 -2.29 -16.00 -2.47
C ILE A 146 -3.60 -16.81 -2.60
N PRO A 147 -4.71 -16.23 -3.12
CA PRO A 147 -5.66 -17.05 -3.86
C PRO A 147 -5.00 -17.53 -5.15
N ALA A 148 -4.62 -18.82 -5.15
CA ALA A 148 -4.25 -19.56 -6.33
C ALA A 148 -5.48 -19.73 -7.22
N THR A 149 -5.76 -18.74 -8.07
CA THR A 149 -6.73 -18.91 -9.17
C THR A 149 -5.99 -19.19 -10.47
N GLY A 150 -5.73 -20.48 -10.67
CA GLY A 150 -5.98 -21.12 -11.95
C GLY A 150 -4.95 -20.93 -13.05
N LEU A 151 -3.79 -21.59 -12.92
CA LEU A 151 -3.08 -22.09 -14.08
C LEU A 151 -3.94 -23.17 -14.77
N LEU A 152 -4.85 -22.76 -15.66
CA LEU A 152 -5.52 -23.65 -16.61
C LEU A 152 -5.97 -22.89 -17.88
N ALA A 153 -5.09 -22.03 -18.40
CA ALA A 153 -5.25 -21.40 -19.72
C ALA A 153 -4.33 -22.01 -20.79
N LEU A 154 -3.85 -23.25 -20.61
CA LEU A 154 -3.04 -23.96 -21.62
C LEU A 154 -3.65 -25.25 -22.18
N ALA A 155 -4.87 -25.63 -21.78
CA ALA A 155 -5.54 -26.82 -22.33
C ALA A 155 -6.71 -26.52 -23.31
N ALA A 156 -7.27 -25.31 -23.33
CA ALA A 156 -8.47 -25.01 -24.12
C ALA A 156 -8.22 -24.42 -25.53
N ALA A 157 -6.98 -24.06 -25.87
CA ALA A 157 -6.64 -23.62 -27.24
C ALA A 157 -6.33 -24.80 -28.19
N ALA A 158 -5.88 -25.95 -27.67
CA ALA A 158 -5.50 -27.10 -28.49
C ALA A 158 -6.70 -27.97 -28.93
N LEU A 159 -7.80 -27.99 -28.17
CA LEU A 159 -8.95 -28.85 -28.49
C LEU A 159 -9.91 -28.23 -29.52
N VAL A 160 -9.99 -26.89 -29.60
CA VAL A 160 -10.86 -26.21 -30.59
C VAL A 160 -10.20 -26.11 -31.97
N LEU A 161 -8.86 -26.07 -32.06
CA LEU A 161 -8.18 -26.16 -33.36
C LEU A 161 -8.19 -27.59 -33.92
N GLY A 162 -8.15 -28.61 -33.07
CA GLY A 162 -8.18 -30.03 -33.47
C GLY A 162 -9.53 -30.53 -33.97
N LEU A 163 -10.66 -30.08 -33.38
CA LEU A 163 -11.99 -30.46 -33.87
C LEU A 163 -12.47 -29.66 -35.08
N SER A 164 -11.82 -28.52 -35.39
CA SER A 164 -12.18 -27.68 -36.54
C SER A 164 -11.60 -28.18 -37.87
N LEU A 165 -10.52 -28.96 -37.86
CA LEU A 165 -9.90 -29.51 -39.08
C LEU A 165 -10.41 -30.91 -39.48
N ARG A 166 -11.15 -31.61 -38.60
CA ARG A 166 -11.72 -32.95 -38.88
C ARG A 166 -13.13 -32.94 -39.50
N ARG A 167 -13.76 -31.78 -39.61
CA ARG A 167 -15.09 -31.61 -40.26
C ARG A 167 -15.03 -30.78 -41.55
N LEU A 168 -13.85 -30.64 -42.15
CA LEU A 168 -13.68 -30.18 -43.53
C LEU A 168 -13.24 -31.30 -44.48
N SER A 169 -13.01 -32.52 -43.97
CA SER A 169 -12.55 -33.68 -44.76
C SER A 169 -13.62 -34.76 -45.01
N HIS A 170 -14.89 -34.49 -44.70
CA HIS A 170 -16.04 -35.32 -45.08
C HIS A 170 -17.21 -34.45 -45.51
#